data_AF-A0A8K0IZR5-F1
#
_entry.id   AF-A0A8K0IZR5-F1
#
_cell.length_a   1.000
_cell.length_b   1.000
_cell.length_c   1.000
_cell.angle_alpha   90.00
_cell.angle_beta   90.00
_cell.angle_gamma   90.00
#
_symmetry.space_group_name_H-M   'P 1'
#
loop_
_entity.id
_entity.type
_entity.pdbx_description
1 polymer ?
#
loop_
_entity_poly.entity_id
_entity_poly.type
_entity_poly.pdbx_seq_one_letter_code
_entity_poly.pdbx_strand_id
1 'polypeptide(L)'
;MFATRSLRQAAAHAERTPMIKFIGPRSIPSSLDHTPKPHPASPTGQLPESFTDSANRSTGSRHASFSSYRDHAQQHGPLQKTIRSVEAGVGGSSGSQLGSIYPPKGVLFDISELPARFRRAPIDLAEIEAVESGGAALVG
;
A
#
# COMPACT_ATOMS: atom_id res chain seq x y z
N MET A 1 -30.73 63.75 12.73
CA MET A 1 -29.60 62.93 13.23
C MET A 1 -29.44 61.74 12.30
N PHE A 2 -28.35 61.66 11.54
CA PHE A 2 -28.15 60.61 10.54
C PHE A 2 -27.38 59.44 11.14
N ALA A 3 -28.07 58.35 11.45
CA ALA A 3 -27.45 57.12 11.91
C ALA A 3 -26.51 56.56 10.82
N THR A 4 -25.25 56.34 11.19
CA THR A 4 -24.18 55.82 10.35
C THR A 4 -24.50 54.41 9.86
N ARG A 5 -23.93 54.04 8.70
CA ARG A 5 -24.21 52.78 7.98
C ARG A 5 -24.03 51.52 8.85
N SER A 6 -23.11 51.55 9.81
CA SER A 6 -22.84 50.46 10.76
C SER A 6 -24.02 50.16 11.70
N LEU A 7 -24.74 51.19 12.16
CA LEU A 7 -25.92 51.03 13.03
C LEU A 7 -27.09 50.35 12.31
N ARG A 8 -27.27 50.60 11.00
CA ARG A 8 -28.33 49.94 10.20
C ARG A 8 -28.03 48.48 9.91
N GLN A 9 -26.75 48.14 9.72
CA GLN A 9 -26.33 46.77 9.45
C GLN A 9 -26.50 45.88 10.70
N ALA A 10 -26.20 46.40 11.89
CA ALA A 10 -26.44 45.70 13.16
C ALA A 10 -27.93 45.43 13.42
N ALA A 11 -28.82 46.37 13.11
CA ALA A 11 -30.26 46.19 13.29
C ALA A 11 -30.86 45.10 12.39
N ALA A 12 -30.38 44.95 11.14
CA ALA A 12 -30.84 43.91 10.22
C ALA A 12 -30.46 42.48 10.65
N HIS A 13 -29.42 42.32 11.49
CA HIS A 13 -29.04 41.03 12.07
C HIS A 13 -29.80 40.69 13.36
N ALA A 14 -30.50 41.64 13.97
CA ALA A 14 -31.27 41.41 15.20
C ALA A 14 -32.55 40.59 14.96
N GLU A 15 -33.15 40.67 13.75
CA GLU A 15 -34.37 39.92 13.41
C GLU A 15 -34.09 38.49 12.90
N ARG A 16 -32.84 38.13 12.62
CA ARG A 16 -32.48 36.79 12.13
C ARG A 16 -31.87 35.96 13.26
N THR A 17 -32.60 34.96 13.74
CA THR A 17 -32.05 33.95 14.65
C THR A 17 -30.99 33.12 13.91
N PRO A 18 -29.72 33.12 14.35
CA PRO A 18 -28.69 32.31 13.69
C PRO A 18 -28.98 30.82 13.93
N MET A 19 -29.11 30.05 12.84
CA MET A 19 -29.33 28.59 12.91
C MET A 19 -28.12 27.82 13.43
N ILE A 20 -26.95 28.45 13.48
CA ILE A 20 -25.71 27.86 14.01
C ILE A 20 -25.44 28.41 15.41
N LYS A 21 -25.20 27.50 16.36
CA LYS A 21 -24.73 27.83 17.70
C LYS A 21 -23.24 27.51 17.78
N PHE A 22 -22.42 28.51 18.09
CA PHE A 22 -21.02 28.30 18.43
C PHE A 22 -20.94 27.71 19.85
N ILE A 23 -21.15 26.41 19.95
CA ILE A 23 -20.77 25.66 21.15
C ILE A 23 -19.23 25.76 21.25
N GLY A 24 -18.72 26.12 22.43
CA GLY A 24 -17.29 26.35 22.66
C GLY A 24 -16.40 25.12 22.37
N PRO A 25 -15.12 25.15 22.77
CA PRO A 25 -14.19 24.06 22.49
C PRO A 25 -14.75 22.72 22.98
N ARG A 26 -14.81 21.73 22.08
CA ARG A 26 -15.37 20.40 22.38
C ARG A 26 -14.45 19.69 23.36
N SER A 27 -15.00 19.15 24.45
CA SER A 27 -14.26 18.25 25.34
C SER A 27 -14.09 16.89 24.66
N ILE A 28 -12.85 16.46 24.51
CA ILE A 28 -12.54 15.11 24.00
C ILE A 28 -12.46 14.18 25.21
N PRO A 29 -13.22 13.08 25.25
CA PRO A 29 -13.10 12.11 26.34
C PRO A 29 -11.67 11.55 26.38
N SER A 30 -11.06 11.56 27.57
CA SER A 30 -9.69 11.10 27.79
C SER A 30 -9.53 9.59 27.73
N SER A 31 -10.61 8.86 27.97
CA SER A 31 -10.64 7.39 27.90
C SER A 31 -11.72 6.97 26.93
N LEU A 32 -11.26 6.51 25.76
CA LEU A 32 -12.08 5.87 24.74
C LEU A 32 -11.73 4.39 24.72
N ASP A 33 -12.75 3.55 24.70
CA ASP A 33 -12.56 2.12 24.52
C ASP A 33 -12.19 1.84 23.05
N HIS A 34 -10.92 1.49 22.83
CA HIS A 34 -10.36 1.14 21.53
C HIS A 34 -10.26 -0.38 21.31
N THR A 35 -10.92 -1.18 22.15
CA THR A 35 -10.95 -2.63 21.94
C THR A 35 -11.57 -2.92 20.56
N PRO A 36 -10.88 -3.70 19.69
CA PRO A 36 -11.46 -4.13 18.43
C PRO A 36 -12.77 -4.86 18.71
N LYS A 37 -13.82 -4.50 17.99
CA LYS A 37 -15.15 -5.12 18.12
C LYS A 37 -15.65 -5.52 16.74
N PRO A 38 -16.36 -6.66 16.63
CA PRO A 38 -16.98 -7.04 15.39
C PRO A 38 -18.03 -5.99 14.99
N HIS A 39 -18.17 -5.77 13.69
CA HIS A 39 -19.20 -4.88 13.17
C HIS A 39 -20.60 -5.45 13.51
N PRO A 40 -21.58 -4.62 13.91
CA PRO A 40 -22.93 -5.12 14.29
C PRO A 40 -23.66 -5.84 13.15
N ALA A 41 -23.34 -5.52 11.89
CA ALA A 41 -23.86 -6.21 10.71
C ALA A 41 -22.94 -7.32 10.17
N SER A 42 -21.97 -7.79 10.97
CA SER A 42 -21.08 -8.88 10.55
C SER A 42 -21.88 -10.20 10.46
N PRO A 43 -21.80 -10.95 9.34
CA PRO A 43 -22.48 -12.23 9.20
C PRO A 43 -22.07 -13.27 10.26
N THR A 44 -20.84 -13.18 10.76
CA THR A 44 -20.29 -14.13 11.74
C THR A 44 -20.36 -13.63 13.19
N GLY A 45 -20.57 -12.32 13.39
CA GLY A 45 -20.57 -11.70 14.73
C GLY A 45 -19.25 -11.81 15.51
N GLN A 46 -18.19 -12.29 14.88
CA GLN A 46 -16.86 -12.47 15.48
C GLN A 46 -15.82 -11.64 14.73
N LEU A 47 -14.75 -11.26 15.42
CA LEU A 47 -13.57 -10.71 14.76
C LEU A 47 -12.88 -11.82 13.96
N PRO A 48 -12.19 -11.49 12.86
CA PRO A 48 -11.35 -12.47 12.16
C PRO A 48 -10.28 -13.04 13.10
N GLU A 49 -9.95 -14.33 12.96
CA GLU A 49 -8.94 -15.03 13.79
C GLU A 49 -7.58 -14.32 13.83
N SER A 50 -7.24 -13.55 12.79
CA SER A 50 -6.02 -12.74 12.72
C SER A 50 -5.96 -11.60 13.75
N PHE A 51 -7.09 -11.21 14.37
CA PHE A 51 -7.15 -10.19 15.42
C PHE A 51 -7.08 -10.78 16.84
N THR A 52 -7.46 -12.04 17.01
CA THR A 52 -7.53 -12.74 18.32
C THR A 52 -6.28 -13.59 18.58
N ASP A 53 -5.64 -14.13 17.54
CA ASP A 53 -4.50 -15.04 17.68
C ASP A 53 -3.15 -14.35 17.48
N SER A 54 -2.51 -13.96 18.60
CA SER A 54 -1.06 -13.72 18.63
C SER A 54 -0.23 -15.02 18.56
N ALA A 55 -0.86 -16.20 18.56
CA ALA A 55 -0.20 -17.47 18.87
C ALA A 55 -0.03 -18.44 17.68
N ASN A 56 -0.77 -18.33 16.57
CA ASN A 56 -0.68 -19.33 15.50
C ASN A 56 -0.67 -18.72 14.09
N ARG A 57 0.53 -18.42 13.61
CA ARG A 57 0.79 -17.85 12.28
C ARG A 57 0.64 -18.91 11.19
N SER A 58 -0.58 -19.11 10.71
CA SER A 58 -0.77 -19.63 9.35
C SER A 58 -2.04 -19.06 8.70
N THR A 59 -1.81 -18.22 7.68
CA THR A 59 -2.72 -17.98 6.53
C THR A 59 -3.76 -16.85 6.57
N GLY A 60 -3.83 -15.98 7.59
CA GLY A 60 -4.71 -14.79 7.55
C GLY A 60 -4.06 -13.55 8.15
N SER A 61 -3.80 -12.51 7.33
CA SER A 61 -3.20 -11.21 7.68
C SER A 61 -1.97 -11.26 8.63
N ARG A 62 -0.77 -11.03 8.08
CA ARG A 62 0.48 -10.93 8.88
C ARG A 62 0.52 -9.74 9.86
N HIS A 63 -0.50 -8.89 9.83
CA HIS A 63 -0.55 -7.63 10.57
C HIS A 63 -1.78 -7.64 11.49
N ALA A 64 -1.53 -7.45 12.78
CA ALA A 64 -2.57 -7.41 13.83
C ALA A 64 -3.36 -6.08 13.85
N SER A 65 -2.91 -5.06 13.11
CA SER A 65 -3.59 -3.76 13.01
C SER A 65 -3.25 -3.01 11.71
N PHE A 66 -4.10 -2.06 11.31
CA PHE A 66 -3.84 -1.20 10.16
C PHE A 66 -2.58 -0.33 10.34
N SER A 67 -2.23 0.06 11.57
CA SER A 67 -0.97 0.76 11.86
C SER A 67 0.24 -0.13 11.61
N SER A 68 0.20 -1.39 12.07
CA SER A 68 1.28 -2.36 11.79
C SER A 68 1.40 -2.68 10.30
N TYR A 69 0.28 -2.68 9.56
CA TYR A 69 0.30 -2.76 8.11
C TYR A 69 0.92 -1.51 7.50
N ARG A 70 0.56 -0.29 7.96
CA ARG A 70 1.09 0.96 7.40
C ARG A 70 2.60 1.08 7.63
N ASP A 71 3.09 0.76 8.83
CA ASP A 71 4.51 0.75 9.15
C ASP A 71 5.29 -0.24 8.25
N HIS A 72 4.66 -1.36 7.90
CA HIS A 72 5.23 -2.36 6.99
C HIS A 72 5.08 -1.96 5.52
N ALA A 73 3.96 -1.38 5.12
CA ALA A 73 3.64 -1.03 3.74
C ALA A 73 4.42 0.19 3.23
N GLN A 74 4.98 1.02 4.12
CA GLN A 74 5.95 2.05 3.74
C GLN A 74 7.34 1.48 3.38
N GLN A 75 7.52 0.15 3.32
CA GLN A 75 8.76 -0.52 2.92
C GLN A 75 9.06 -0.54 1.40
N HIS A 76 8.54 0.37 0.60
CA HIS A 76 9.08 0.58 -0.77
C HIS A 76 10.35 1.44 -0.79
N GLY A 77 10.91 1.78 0.37
CA GLY A 77 12.24 2.40 0.51
C GLY A 77 13.37 1.35 0.59
N PRO A 78 14.57 1.65 0.07
CA PRO A 78 15.65 0.67 -0.17
C PRO A 78 16.39 0.16 1.07
N LEU A 79 15.86 0.37 2.28
CA LEU A 79 16.54 0.04 3.53
C LEU A 79 15.63 -0.73 4.50
N GLN A 80 15.84 -2.05 4.45
CA GLN A 80 16.02 -2.95 5.60
C GLN A 80 14.85 -3.86 6.07
N LYS A 81 15.31 -5.08 6.44
CA LYS A 81 14.73 -6.08 7.36
C LYS A 81 13.77 -7.12 6.79
N THR A 82 14.12 -7.77 5.69
CA THR A 82 13.52 -9.09 5.35
C THR A 82 14.52 -10.07 4.76
N ILE A 83 15.71 -10.22 5.36
CA ILE A 83 16.52 -11.42 5.14
C ILE A 83 17.11 -11.81 6.50
N ARG A 84 16.41 -12.74 7.17
CA ARG A 84 16.85 -13.59 8.29
C ARG A 84 17.99 -13.03 9.15
N SER A 85 17.68 -12.58 10.37
CA SER A 85 18.56 -12.49 11.56
C SER A 85 20.07 -12.65 11.31
N VAL A 86 20.68 -11.80 10.50
CA VAL A 86 22.13 -11.62 10.45
C VAL A 86 22.37 -10.13 10.51
N GLU A 87 22.95 -9.73 11.63
CA GLU A 87 23.15 -8.35 12.10
C GLU A 87 23.90 -7.43 11.12
N ALA A 88 24.50 -7.99 10.07
CA ALA A 88 25.38 -7.30 9.13
C ALA A 88 24.84 -7.17 7.68
N GLY A 89 23.60 -7.56 7.40
CA GLY A 89 23.02 -7.45 6.05
C GLY A 89 23.67 -8.37 5.01
N VAL A 90 23.32 -8.19 3.73
CA VAL A 90 23.69 -9.10 2.62
C VAL A 90 25.21 -9.21 2.40
N GLY A 91 26.00 -8.23 2.84
CA GLY A 91 27.46 -8.24 2.72
C GLY A 91 28.23 -8.84 3.91
N GLY A 92 27.57 -9.13 5.03
CA GLY A 92 28.22 -9.67 6.23
C GLY A 92 28.00 -11.17 6.46
N SER A 93 27.21 -11.82 5.61
CA SER A 93 26.95 -13.27 5.67
C SER A 93 27.79 -14.01 4.64
N SER A 94 28.22 -15.24 4.94
CA SER A 94 28.81 -16.12 3.92
C SER A 94 27.77 -16.42 2.84
N GLY A 95 28.16 -16.43 1.57
CA GLY A 95 27.25 -16.71 0.45
C GLY A 95 26.50 -18.04 0.59
N SER A 96 27.10 -19.02 1.27
CA SER A 96 26.47 -20.31 1.61
C SER A 96 25.23 -20.18 2.49
N GLN A 97 25.11 -19.11 3.28
CA GLN A 97 23.98 -18.83 4.18
C GLN A 97 22.80 -18.17 3.46
N LEU A 98 23.01 -17.64 2.24
CA LEU A 98 21.98 -16.95 1.46
C LEU A 98 20.96 -17.93 0.85
N GLY A 99 21.31 -19.22 0.77
CA GLY A 99 20.46 -20.30 0.27
C GLY A 99 20.95 -20.89 -1.04
N SER A 100 20.10 -21.72 -1.65
CA SER A 100 20.39 -22.36 -2.93
C SER A 100 20.47 -21.33 -4.06
N ILE A 101 21.50 -21.45 -4.90
CA ILE A 101 21.64 -20.69 -6.13
C ILE A 101 20.73 -21.26 -7.23
N TYR A 102 20.34 -22.54 -7.12
CA TYR A 102 19.44 -23.19 -8.06
C TYR A 102 17.98 -22.80 -7.82
N PRO A 103 17.17 -22.72 -8.90
CA PRO A 103 15.77 -22.36 -8.75
C PRO A 103 15.01 -23.50 -8.04
N PRO A 104 13.94 -23.16 -7.30
CA PRO A 104 13.08 -24.17 -6.70
C PRO A 104 12.39 -25.02 -7.77
N LYS A 105 11.96 -26.23 -7.40
CA LYS A 105 11.32 -27.17 -8.33
C LYS A 105 10.11 -26.51 -9.01
N GLY A 106 10.10 -26.54 -10.35
CA GLY A 106 9.02 -25.96 -11.17
C GLY A 106 9.18 -24.46 -11.48
N VAL A 107 10.26 -23.83 -11.02
CA VAL A 107 10.62 -22.45 -11.39
C VAL A 107 11.91 -22.50 -12.20
N LEU A 108 12.00 -21.62 -13.18
CA LEU A 108 13.17 -21.43 -14.04
C LEU A 108 13.57 -19.96 -13.95
N PHE A 109 14.88 -19.67 -14.02
CA PHE A 109 15.35 -18.30 -13.89
C PHE A 109 15.23 -17.52 -15.20
N ASP A 110 15.45 -18.21 -16.31
CA ASP A 110 15.38 -17.63 -17.63
C ASP A 110 14.22 -18.21 -18.43
N ILE A 111 13.66 -17.38 -19.29
CA ILE A 111 12.61 -17.73 -20.23
C ILE A 111 13.15 -18.70 -21.30
N SER A 112 14.46 -18.66 -21.57
CA SER A 112 15.12 -19.63 -22.46
C SER A 112 15.00 -21.08 -21.96
N GLU A 113 14.88 -21.29 -20.65
CA GLU A 113 14.71 -22.61 -20.05
C GLU A 113 13.26 -23.12 -20.16
N LEU A 114 12.29 -22.22 -20.40
CA LEU A 114 10.89 -22.58 -20.61
C LEU A 114 10.65 -23.20 -22.00
N PRO A 115 9.54 -23.93 -22.20
CA PRO A 115 9.11 -24.40 -23.52
C PRO A 115 8.99 -23.28 -24.56
N ALA A 116 9.24 -23.58 -25.84
CA ALA A 116 9.33 -22.61 -26.94
C ALA A 116 8.14 -21.63 -27.03
N ARG A 117 6.93 -22.06 -26.65
CA ARG A 117 5.72 -21.22 -26.62
C ARG A 117 5.80 -20.02 -25.68
N PHE A 118 6.65 -20.08 -24.66
CA PHE A 118 6.87 -18.99 -23.70
C PHE A 118 8.11 -18.16 -24.03
N ARG A 119 8.91 -18.58 -25.01
CA ARG A 119 10.10 -17.85 -25.46
C ARG A 119 9.68 -16.69 -26.35
N ARG A 120 10.51 -15.66 -26.37
CA ARG A 120 10.38 -14.55 -27.32
C ARG A 120 10.65 -15.10 -28.73
N ALA A 121 9.94 -14.59 -29.73
CA ALA A 121 10.25 -14.90 -31.11
C ALA A 121 11.69 -14.40 -31.41
N PRO A 122 12.56 -15.24 -31.97
CA PRO A 122 13.85 -14.77 -32.45
C PRO A 122 13.59 -13.80 -33.62
N ILE A 123 14.28 -12.67 -33.60
CA ILE A 123 14.21 -11.69 -34.70
C ILE A 123 15.15 -12.18 -35.80
N ASP A 124 14.63 -12.27 -37.03
CA ASP A 124 15.44 -12.67 -38.19
C ASP A 124 16.33 -11.52 -38.69
N LEU A 125 17.44 -11.83 -39.38
CA LEU A 125 18.35 -10.82 -39.92
C LEU A 125 17.63 -9.83 -40.85
N ALA A 126 16.69 -10.32 -41.66
CA ALA A 126 15.88 -9.48 -42.52
C ALA A 126 14.97 -8.52 -41.73
N GLU A 127 14.45 -8.94 -40.58
CA GLU A 127 13.66 -8.08 -39.70
C GLU A 127 14.55 -7.03 -39.01
N ILE A 128 15.77 -7.40 -38.61
CA ILE A 128 16.76 -6.46 -38.08
C ILE A 128 17.05 -5.37 -39.12
N GLU A 129 17.36 -5.75 -40.36
CA GLU A 129 17.59 -4.80 -41.45
C GLU A 129 16.36 -3.93 -41.74
N ALA A 130 15.15 -4.48 -41.66
CA ALA A 130 13.91 -3.72 -41.82
C ALA A 130 13.71 -2.69 -40.70
N VAL A 131 14.06 -3.03 -39.46
CA VAL A 131 14.02 -2.10 -38.32
C VAL A 131 15.10 -1.02 -38.46
N GLU A 132 16.32 -1.39 -38.84
CA GLU A 132 17.45 -0.47 -39.01
C GLU A 132 17.24 0.50 -40.19
N SER A 133 16.66 0.02 -41.28
CA SER A 133 16.27 0.84 -42.43
C SER A 133 14.99 1.66 -42.19
N GLY A 134 14.33 1.50 -41.04
CA GLY A 134 13.06 2.17 -40.73
C GLY A 134 11.94 1.82 -41.69
N GLY A 135 11.99 0.63 -42.30
CA GLY A 135 11.05 0.20 -43.35
C GLY A 135 11.30 0.80 -44.74
N ALA A 136 12.43 1.50 -44.96
CA ALA A 136 12.71 2.19 -46.22
C ALA A 136 13.10 1.26 -47.39
N ALA A 137 13.49 0.00 -47.13
CA ALA A 137 13.99 -0.91 -48.17
C ALA A 137 12.90 -1.58 -49.03
N LEU A 138 11.62 -1.51 -48.65
CA LEU A 138 10.51 -2.15 -49.39
C LEU A 138 9.87 -1.26 -50.48
N VAL A 139 10.31 0.00 -50.60
CA VAL A 139 9.81 0.95 -51.60
C VAL A 139 10.97 1.37 -52.51
N GLY A 140 11.32 0.49 -53.45
CA GLY A 140 12.33 0.72 -54.49
C GLY A 140 12.14 -0.23 -55.65
#